data_AF-A0A2T1EF85-F1
#
_entry.id   AF-A0A2T1EF85-F1
#
_cell.length_a   1.000
_cell.length_b   1.000
_cell.length_c   1.000
_cell.angle_alpha   90.00
_cell.angle_beta   90.00
_cell.angle_gamma   90.00
#
_symmetry.space_group_name_H-M   'P 1'
#
loop_
_entity.id
_entity.type
_entity.pdbx_description
1 polymer ?
#
loop_
_entity_poly.entity_id
_entity_poly.type
_entity_poly.pdbx_seq_one_letter_code
_entity_poly.pdbx_strand_id
1 'polypeptide(L)'
;MSRQYRRLTANERQYLIENYQDDPRVIAQIADYLQLEPNKILDHARYMKLRAGSSRHAWSKAELELLDDLAETLPLKLLVTFWNRQAQKEGRPIRSLRSLEKKLLERGHSLKPDGGYLSVPAVSKLLNRSQSWIKSLISNKKLRAIKDSDYWLIKPQWLRSFVFHHPFEATERLDREQFADLLLTIGDRL
;
A
#
# COMPACT_ATOMS: atom_id res chain seq x y z
N MET A 1 -45.74 10.14 -8.31
CA MET A 1 -45.58 10.77 -6.98
C MET A 1 -44.13 11.25 -6.86
N SER A 2 -43.91 12.56 -6.73
CA SER A 2 -42.56 13.13 -6.69
C SER A 2 -41.85 12.69 -5.40
N ARG A 3 -40.70 12.03 -5.53
CA ARG A 3 -39.83 11.69 -4.40
C ARG A 3 -39.24 12.98 -3.85
N GLN A 4 -39.96 13.64 -2.94
CA GLN A 4 -39.47 14.82 -2.25
C GLN A 4 -38.19 14.46 -1.49
N TYR A 5 -37.12 15.16 -1.81
CA TYR A 5 -35.86 15.06 -1.11
C TYR A 5 -36.01 15.69 0.28
N ARG A 6 -36.13 14.87 1.33
CA ARG A 6 -36.16 15.35 2.72
C ARG A 6 -34.81 15.96 3.06
N ARG A 7 -34.80 17.25 3.42
CA ARG A 7 -33.58 17.89 3.92
C ARG A 7 -33.39 17.52 5.40
N LEU A 8 -32.19 17.05 5.74
CA LEU A 8 -31.78 16.86 7.13
C LEU A 8 -31.74 18.22 7.86
N THR A 9 -32.27 18.24 9.08
CA THR A 9 -32.11 19.33 10.05
C THR A 9 -30.64 19.45 10.49
N ALA A 10 -30.31 20.52 11.22
CA ALA A 10 -28.95 20.71 11.73
C ALA A 10 -28.50 19.57 12.65
N ASN A 11 -29.38 19.12 13.55
CA ASN A 11 -29.09 18.04 14.50
C ASN A 11 -28.91 16.69 13.79
N GLU A 12 -29.77 16.38 12.82
CA GLU A 12 -29.65 15.15 12.04
C GLU A 12 -28.38 15.13 11.17
N ARG A 13 -27.98 16.29 10.62
CA ARG A 13 -26.70 16.42 9.92
C ARG A 13 -25.52 16.20 10.85
N GLN A 14 -25.56 16.79 12.05
CA GLN A 14 -24.50 16.60 13.04
C GLN A 14 -24.38 15.15 13.45
N TYR A 15 -25.52 14.48 13.72
CA TYR A 15 -25.57 13.05 14.02
C TYR A 15 -24.98 12.21 12.87
N LEU A 16 -25.36 12.51 11.62
CA LEU A 16 -24.79 11.84 10.46
C LEU A 16 -23.27 12.06 10.37
N ILE A 17 -22.78 13.29 10.57
CA ILE A 17 -21.33 13.59 10.53
C ILE A 17 -20.56 12.79 11.58
N GLU A 18 -21.09 12.73 12.81
CA GLU A 18 -20.41 12.10 13.95
C GLU A 18 -20.40 10.57 13.86
N ASN A 19 -21.44 9.98 13.27
CA ASN A 19 -21.65 8.54 13.29
C ASN A 19 -21.41 7.86 11.93
N TYR A 20 -21.23 8.63 10.84
CA TYR A 20 -21.09 8.06 9.50
C TYR A 20 -19.83 7.20 9.35
N GLN A 21 -20.06 5.96 8.94
CA GLN A 21 -19.05 5.06 8.40
C GLN A 21 -19.62 4.41 7.14
N ASP A 22 -18.77 4.16 6.15
CA ASP A 22 -19.14 3.49 4.90
C ASP A 22 -19.21 1.97 5.13
N ASP A 23 -20.04 1.57 6.10
CA ASP A 23 -20.31 0.20 6.51
C ASP A 23 -21.83 -0.03 6.43
N PRO A 24 -22.32 -1.10 5.75
CA PRO A 24 -23.74 -1.36 5.58
C PRO A 24 -24.54 -1.44 6.89
N ARG A 25 -23.95 -1.95 7.97
CA ARG A 25 -24.59 -2.06 9.29
C ARG A 25 -24.73 -0.69 9.95
N VAL A 26 -23.69 0.14 9.86
CA VAL A 26 -23.70 1.51 10.39
C VAL A 26 -24.70 2.37 9.61
N ILE A 27 -24.72 2.24 8.28
CA ILE A 27 -25.69 2.93 7.43
C ILE A 27 -27.11 2.52 7.78
N ALA A 28 -27.37 1.24 8.03
CA ALA A 28 -28.69 0.76 8.43
C ALA A 28 -29.12 1.31 9.82
N GLN A 29 -28.19 1.41 10.78
CA GLN A 29 -28.47 2.00 12.09
C GLN A 29 -28.79 3.50 11.99
N ILE A 30 -28.03 4.25 11.20
CA ILE A 30 -28.28 5.67 10.97
C ILE A 30 -29.60 5.89 10.23
N ALA A 31 -29.89 5.03 9.25
CA ALA A 31 -31.15 5.02 8.51
C ALA A 31 -32.35 4.83 9.44
N ASP A 32 -32.26 3.86 10.36
CA ASP A 32 -33.30 3.61 11.38
C ASP A 32 -33.48 4.81 12.31
N TYR A 33 -32.38 5.35 12.86
CA TYR A 33 -32.41 6.52 13.74
C TYR A 33 -33.01 7.78 13.07
N LEU A 34 -32.64 8.04 11.82
CA LEU A 34 -33.12 9.22 11.07
C LEU A 34 -34.47 8.98 10.38
N GLN A 35 -35.01 7.76 10.47
CA GLN A 35 -36.23 7.31 9.78
C GLN A 35 -36.13 7.60 8.27
N LEU A 36 -35.05 7.13 7.67
CA LEU A 36 -34.73 7.27 6.25
C LEU A 36 -34.40 5.91 5.65
N GLU A 37 -34.55 5.79 4.33
CA GLU A 37 -34.00 4.63 3.63
C GLU A 37 -32.46 4.69 3.60
N PRO A 38 -31.74 3.56 3.68
CA PRO A 38 -30.28 3.51 3.61
C PRO A 38 -29.67 4.22 2.38
N ASN A 39 -30.35 4.15 1.24
CA ASN A 39 -29.95 4.85 0.02
C ASN A 39 -29.93 6.39 0.18
N LYS A 40 -30.81 6.96 1.02
CA LYS A 40 -30.87 8.40 1.31
C LYS A 40 -29.76 8.83 2.24
N ILE A 41 -29.34 7.98 3.15
CA ILE A 41 -28.15 8.23 3.98
C ILE A 41 -26.91 8.36 3.11
N LEU A 42 -26.75 7.46 2.12
CA LEU A 42 -25.65 7.53 1.15
C LEU A 42 -25.70 8.79 0.28
N ASP A 43 -26.89 9.18 -0.19
CA ASP A 43 -27.09 10.43 -0.95
C ASP A 43 -26.68 11.66 -0.12
N HIS A 44 -27.11 11.74 1.15
CA HIS A 44 -26.76 12.82 2.06
C HIS A 44 -25.26 12.84 2.38
N ALA A 45 -24.67 11.69 2.68
CA ALA A 45 -23.23 11.58 2.93
C ALA A 45 -22.40 12.02 1.72
N ARG A 46 -22.83 11.66 0.50
CA ARG A 46 -22.20 12.09 -0.75
C ARG A 46 -22.31 13.61 -0.94
N TYR A 47 -23.50 14.18 -0.74
CA TYR A 47 -23.70 15.64 -0.85
C TYR A 47 -22.86 16.41 0.17
N MET A 48 -22.77 15.89 1.40
CA MET A 48 -22.00 16.47 2.50
C MET A 48 -20.50 16.18 2.39
N LYS A 49 -20.07 15.42 1.37
CA LYS A 49 -18.68 14.96 1.20
C LYS A 49 -18.12 14.28 2.45
N LEU A 50 -18.99 13.58 3.20
CA LEU A 50 -18.55 12.78 4.33
C LEU A 50 -17.69 11.67 3.76
N ARG A 51 -16.38 11.79 3.99
CA ARG A 51 -15.46 10.72 3.68
C ARG A 51 -15.80 9.62 4.67
N ALA A 52 -15.87 8.37 4.19
CA ALA A 52 -15.77 7.21 5.06
C ALA A 52 -14.67 7.53 6.06
N GLY A 53 -15.02 7.68 7.35
CA GLY A 53 -14.04 8.00 8.38
C GLY A 53 -12.87 7.06 8.15
N SER A 54 -11.65 7.61 8.05
CA SER A 54 -10.48 6.80 7.67
C SER A 54 -10.45 5.65 8.66
N SER A 55 -10.92 4.50 8.25
CA SER A 55 -10.94 3.38 9.15
C SER A 55 -9.45 3.17 9.39
N ARG A 56 -9.02 3.32 10.64
CA ARG A 56 -7.74 2.80 11.09
C ARG A 56 -7.83 1.28 11.06
N HIS A 57 -8.37 0.71 9.97
CA HIS A 57 -8.56 -0.69 9.78
C HIS A 57 -7.17 -1.25 9.62
N ALA A 58 -6.80 -2.09 10.59
CA ALA A 58 -5.58 -2.85 10.52
C ALA A 58 -5.58 -3.65 9.22
N TRP A 59 -4.39 -3.87 8.66
CA TRP A 59 -4.25 -4.74 7.50
C TRP A 59 -4.46 -6.18 7.94
N SER A 60 -5.48 -6.83 7.39
CA SER A 60 -5.68 -8.26 7.54
C SER A 60 -4.61 -9.04 6.76
N LYS A 61 -4.38 -10.30 7.15
CA LYS A 61 -3.43 -11.17 6.45
C LYS A 61 -3.81 -11.36 4.98
N ALA A 62 -5.09 -11.57 4.70
CA ALA A 62 -5.60 -11.71 3.33
C ALA A 62 -5.45 -10.44 2.48
N GLU A 63 -5.59 -9.25 3.09
CA GLU A 63 -5.27 -8.00 2.40
C GLU A 63 -3.79 -7.91 2.05
N LEU A 64 -2.90 -8.36 2.94
CA LEU A 64 -1.46 -8.31 2.68
C LEU A 64 -1.03 -9.29 1.57
N GLU A 65 -1.60 -10.51 1.56
CA GLU A 65 -1.36 -11.50 0.51
C GLU A 65 -1.84 -10.97 -0.86
N LEU A 66 -3.07 -10.46 -0.92
CA LEU A 66 -3.57 -9.82 -2.15
C LEU A 66 -2.71 -8.64 -2.60
N LEU A 67 -2.22 -7.85 -1.65
CA LEU A 67 -1.36 -6.71 -1.96
C LEU A 67 -0.04 -7.17 -2.56
N ASP A 68 0.53 -8.27 -2.05
CA ASP A 68 1.77 -8.85 -2.56
C ASP A 68 1.58 -9.37 -4.01
N ASP A 69 0.51 -10.14 -4.26
CA ASP A 69 0.21 -10.68 -5.60
C ASP A 69 0.03 -9.57 -6.65
N LEU A 70 -0.67 -8.49 -6.28
CA LEU A 70 -0.89 -7.35 -7.16
C LEU A 70 0.36 -6.48 -7.33
N ALA A 71 1.22 -6.40 -6.31
CA ALA A 71 2.45 -5.61 -6.34
C ALA A 71 3.48 -6.16 -7.31
N GLU A 72 3.51 -7.48 -7.48
CA GLU A 72 4.44 -8.14 -8.41
C GLU A 72 4.02 -7.94 -9.86
N THR A 73 2.72 -7.71 -10.12
CA THR A 73 2.16 -7.75 -11.47
C THR A 73 1.71 -6.38 -12.01
N LEU A 74 1.47 -5.38 -11.15
CA LEU A 74 0.86 -4.12 -11.56
C LEU A 74 1.63 -2.88 -11.09
N PRO A 75 1.85 -1.88 -11.97
CA PRO A 75 2.38 -0.59 -11.54
C PRO A 75 1.42 0.09 -10.57
N LEU A 76 1.99 0.85 -9.62
CA LEU A 76 1.27 1.40 -8.47
C LEU A 76 -0.08 2.09 -8.80
N LYS A 77 -0.14 2.88 -9.88
CA LYS A 77 -1.39 3.56 -10.29
C LYS A 77 -2.50 2.58 -10.68
N LEU A 78 -2.14 1.50 -11.38
CA LEU A 78 -3.07 0.44 -11.76
C LEU A 78 -3.44 -0.42 -10.56
N LEU A 79 -2.46 -0.74 -9.69
CA LEU A 79 -2.68 -1.47 -8.45
C LEU A 79 -3.73 -0.78 -7.58
N VAL A 80 -3.66 0.54 -7.39
CA VAL A 80 -4.62 1.28 -6.56
C VAL A 80 -6.03 1.19 -7.13
N THR A 81 -6.16 1.30 -8.44
CA THR A 81 -7.46 1.21 -9.13
C THR A 81 -8.03 -0.20 -8.99
N PHE A 82 -7.21 -1.22 -9.22
CA PHE A 82 -7.61 -2.62 -9.13
C PHE A 82 -7.98 -3.01 -7.70
N TRP A 83 -7.13 -2.66 -6.74
CA TRP A 83 -7.35 -2.86 -5.31
C TRP A 83 -8.69 -2.28 -4.87
N ASN A 84 -8.94 -1.00 -5.16
CA ASN A 84 -10.16 -0.34 -4.71
C ASN A 84 -11.41 -0.91 -5.38
N ARG A 85 -11.32 -1.34 -6.64
CA ARG A 85 -12.41 -2.03 -7.33
C ARG A 85 -12.71 -3.38 -6.70
N GLN A 86 -11.69 -4.14 -6.34
CA GLN A 86 -11.86 -5.45 -5.69
C GLN A 86 -12.36 -5.30 -4.26
N ALA A 87 -11.79 -4.36 -3.50
CA ALA A 87 -12.24 -4.04 -2.16
C ALA A 87 -13.73 -3.66 -2.13
N GLN A 88 -14.18 -2.84 -3.08
CA GLN A 88 -15.60 -2.48 -3.19
C GLN A 88 -16.51 -3.69 -3.48
N LYS A 89 -16.07 -4.63 -4.33
CA LYS A 89 -16.83 -5.85 -4.63
C LYS A 89 -16.94 -6.78 -3.42
N GLU A 90 -15.91 -6.83 -2.60
CA GLU A 90 -15.81 -7.72 -1.44
C GLU A 90 -16.26 -7.04 -0.13
N GLY A 91 -16.78 -5.81 -0.20
CA GLY A 91 -17.18 -5.03 0.99
C GLY A 91 -16.03 -4.66 1.92
N ARG A 92 -14.81 -4.60 1.41
CA ARG A 92 -13.58 -4.24 2.13
C ARG A 92 -13.29 -2.73 2.06
N PRO A 93 -12.53 -2.18 3.02
CA PRO A 93 -12.19 -0.76 2.99
C PRO A 93 -11.31 -0.39 1.80
N ILE A 94 -11.70 0.70 1.14
CA ILE A 94 -10.91 1.37 0.10
C ILE A 94 -9.65 1.96 0.74
N ARG A 95 -8.50 1.81 0.08
CA ARG A 95 -7.21 2.34 0.55
C ARG A 95 -6.77 3.50 -0.34
N SER A 96 -6.22 4.54 0.29
CA SER A 96 -5.62 5.65 -0.45
C SER A 96 -4.31 5.21 -1.11
N LEU A 97 -3.93 5.91 -2.18
CA LEU A 97 -2.63 5.73 -2.85
C LEU A 97 -1.48 5.72 -1.83
N ARG A 98 -1.43 6.74 -0.97
CA ARG A 98 -0.41 6.88 0.07
C ARG A 98 -0.39 5.73 1.08
N SER A 99 -1.56 5.16 1.40
CA SER A 99 -1.67 4.01 2.30
C SER A 99 -1.10 2.75 1.66
N LEU A 100 -1.40 2.52 0.37
CA LEU A 100 -0.88 1.38 -0.39
C LEU A 100 0.63 1.53 -0.61
N GLU A 101 1.10 2.70 -1.02
CA GLU A 101 2.54 3.01 -1.18
C GLU A 101 3.34 2.70 0.09
N LYS A 102 2.88 3.24 1.23
CA LYS A 102 3.54 3.00 2.52
C LYS A 102 3.60 1.50 2.81
N LYS A 103 2.51 0.77 2.58
CA LYS A 103 2.44 -0.66 2.92
C LYS A 103 3.29 -1.52 2.01
N LEU A 104 3.29 -1.23 0.71
CA LEU A 104 4.16 -1.88 -0.28
C LEU A 104 5.63 -1.74 0.10
N LEU A 105 6.05 -0.53 0.46
CA LEU A 105 7.44 -0.27 0.87
C LEU A 105 7.80 -0.97 2.20
N GLU A 106 6.91 -0.97 3.20
CA GLU A 106 7.11 -1.75 4.43
C GLU A 106 7.32 -3.23 4.13
N ARG A 107 6.60 -3.76 3.15
CA ARG A 107 6.72 -5.15 2.71
C ARG A 107 7.97 -5.40 1.87
N GLY A 108 8.55 -4.37 1.28
CA GLY A 108 9.77 -4.46 0.47
C GLY A 108 9.46 -4.59 -1.02
N HIS A 109 8.29 -4.13 -1.44
CA HIS A 109 7.96 -4.01 -2.85
C HIS A 109 8.53 -2.73 -3.45
N SER A 110 8.68 -2.74 -4.77
CA SER A 110 8.96 -1.53 -5.55
C SER A 110 7.65 -0.89 -5.99
N LEU A 111 7.64 0.45 -6.09
CA LEU A 111 6.51 1.19 -6.66
C LEU A 111 6.44 1.09 -8.20
N LYS A 112 7.48 0.50 -8.82
CA LYS A 112 7.62 0.29 -10.27
C LYS A 112 7.98 -1.18 -10.56
N PRO A 113 7.03 -2.12 -10.43
CA PRO A 113 7.28 -3.53 -10.71
C PRO A 113 7.68 -3.79 -12.17
N ASP A 114 7.09 -3.08 -13.14
CA ASP A 114 7.41 -3.21 -14.59
C ASP A 114 8.88 -2.93 -14.97
N GLY A 115 9.68 -2.36 -14.06
CA GLY A 115 11.06 -1.98 -14.33
C GLY A 115 12.13 -2.83 -13.64
N GLY A 116 11.74 -3.89 -12.91
CA GLY A 116 12.66 -4.70 -12.14
C GLY A 116 13.48 -3.84 -11.17
N TYR A 117 12.83 -3.21 -10.20
CA TYR A 117 13.50 -2.42 -9.17
C TYR A 117 13.22 -3.01 -7.78
N LEU A 118 14.15 -2.80 -6.87
CA LEU A 118 14.05 -3.14 -5.45
C LEU A 118 14.07 -1.85 -4.64
N SER A 119 13.18 -1.73 -3.67
CA SER A 119 13.20 -0.61 -2.72
C SER A 119 14.28 -0.82 -1.65
N VAL A 120 14.75 0.24 -1.00
CA VAL A 120 15.71 0.12 0.12
C VAL A 120 15.25 -0.85 1.21
N PRO A 121 13.97 -0.86 1.65
CA PRO A 121 13.49 -1.89 2.57
C PRO A 121 13.62 -3.32 2.01
N ALA A 122 13.37 -3.52 0.71
CA ALA A 122 13.55 -4.81 0.05
C ALA A 122 15.00 -5.29 0.14
N VAL A 123 15.94 -4.42 -0.23
CA VAL A 123 17.37 -4.73 -0.23
C VAL A 123 17.88 -4.94 1.19
N SER A 124 17.40 -4.14 2.15
CA SER A 124 17.70 -4.29 3.58
C SER A 124 17.29 -5.67 4.11
N LYS A 125 16.10 -6.16 3.75
CA LYS A 125 15.66 -7.52 4.11
C LYS A 125 16.49 -8.59 3.39
N LEU A 126 16.73 -8.42 2.09
CA LEU A 126 17.44 -9.40 1.27
C LEU A 126 18.91 -9.57 1.68
N LEU A 127 19.59 -8.49 2.06
CA LEU A 127 20.98 -8.53 2.55
C LEU A 127 21.09 -8.72 4.07
N ASN A 128 19.96 -8.77 4.79
CA ASN A 128 19.92 -8.76 6.26
C ASN A 128 20.76 -7.62 6.87
N ARG A 129 20.61 -6.41 6.34
CA ARG A 129 21.32 -5.19 6.76
C ARG A 129 20.35 -4.08 7.11
N SER A 130 20.77 -3.11 7.91
CA SER A 130 19.93 -1.96 8.24
C SER A 130 19.68 -1.07 7.02
N GLN A 131 18.51 -0.43 6.96
CA GLN A 131 18.21 0.52 5.88
C GLN A 131 19.17 1.72 5.86
N SER A 132 19.68 2.14 7.03
CA SER A 132 20.68 3.22 7.13
C SER A 132 22.01 2.82 6.50
N TRP A 133 22.41 1.56 6.63
CA TRP A 133 23.60 1.02 5.97
C TRP A 133 23.43 1.00 4.44
N ILE A 134 22.27 0.57 3.93
CA ILE A 134 22.00 0.63 2.48
C ILE A 134 22.01 2.08 1.98
N LYS A 135 21.39 3.01 2.72
CA LYS A 135 21.41 4.44 2.39
C LYS A 135 22.84 5.00 2.39
N SER A 136 23.71 4.59 3.30
CA SER A 136 25.10 5.05 3.30
C SER A 136 25.88 4.55 2.09
N LEU A 137 25.64 3.31 1.62
CA LEU A 137 26.22 2.82 0.36
C LEU A 137 25.81 3.67 -0.85
N ILE A 138 24.54 4.08 -0.90
CA ILE A 138 24.02 4.95 -1.95
C ILE A 138 24.66 6.33 -1.86
N SER A 139 24.68 6.94 -0.67
CA SER A 139 25.29 8.26 -0.44
C SER A 139 26.78 8.28 -0.77
N ASN A 140 27.49 7.19 -0.47
CA ASN A 140 28.91 7.02 -0.77
C ASN A 140 29.18 6.56 -2.21
N LYS A 141 28.15 6.50 -3.07
CA LYS A 141 28.23 6.06 -4.48
C LYS A 141 28.76 4.63 -4.68
N LYS A 142 28.81 3.81 -3.63
CA LYS A 142 29.15 2.38 -3.71
C LYS A 142 28.02 1.57 -4.36
N LEU A 143 26.78 1.94 -4.09
CA LEU A 143 25.60 1.30 -4.69
C LEU A 143 24.84 2.30 -5.56
N ARG A 144 24.64 1.94 -6.83
CA ARG A 144 23.84 2.76 -7.75
C ARG A 144 22.36 2.66 -7.37
N ALA A 145 21.68 3.80 -7.36
CA ALA A 145 20.24 3.89 -7.13
C ALA A 145 19.66 5.09 -7.88
N ILE A 146 18.35 5.04 -8.14
CA ILE A 146 17.56 6.16 -8.64
C ILE A 146 16.76 6.70 -7.46
N LYS A 147 16.78 8.03 -7.26
CA LYS A 147 15.86 8.68 -6.34
C LYS A 147 14.60 9.06 -7.10
N ASP A 148 13.44 8.59 -6.65
CA ASP A 148 12.14 8.98 -7.16
C ASP A 148 11.30 9.54 -6.02
N SER A 149 10.98 10.83 -6.09
CA SER A 149 10.36 11.58 -5.00
C SER A 149 11.19 11.42 -3.70
N ASP A 150 10.67 10.70 -2.70
CA ASP A 150 11.33 10.46 -1.42
C ASP A 150 11.95 9.05 -1.28
N TYR A 151 11.94 8.26 -2.34
CA TYR A 151 12.34 6.86 -2.29
C TYR A 151 13.59 6.57 -3.13
N TRP A 152 14.38 5.62 -2.65
CA TRP A 152 15.54 5.07 -3.37
C TRP A 152 15.18 3.72 -3.96
N LEU A 153 15.39 3.59 -5.27
CA LEU A 153 15.11 2.40 -6.07
C LEU A 153 16.41 1.85 -6.66
N ILE A 154 16.63 0.55 -6.52
CA ILE A 154 17.86 -0.14 -6.89
C ILE A 154 17.52 -1.23 -7.90
N LYS A 155 18.15 -1.24 -9.07
CA LYS A 155 17.98 -2.35 -10.01
C LYS A 155 18.67 -3.61 -9.48
N PRO A 156 18.09 -4.81 -9.63
CA PRO A 156 18.73 -6.09 -9.31
C PRO A 156 20.14 -6.21 -9.90
N GLN A 157 20.36 -5.80 -11.15
CA GLN A 157 21.69 -5.81 -11.77
C GLN A 157 22.74 -4.98 -11.03
N TRP A 158 22.33 -3.84 -10.45
CA TRP A 158 23.25 -2.97 -9.68
C TRP A 158 23.56 -3.58 -8.33
N LEU A 159 22.54 -4.16 -7.69
CA LEU A 159 22.71 -4.88 -6.44
C LEU A 159 23.61 -6.11 -6.62
N ARG A 160 23.37 -6.90 -7.67
CA ARG A 160 24.17 -8.08 -8.02
C ARG A 160 25.63 -7.71 -8.25
N SER A 161 25.88 -6.64 -9.01
CA SER A 161 27.23 -6.12 -9.23
C SER A 161 27.89 -5.70 -7.91
N PHE A 162 27.18 -4.97 -7.05
CA PHE A 162 27.70 -4.59 -5.73
C PHE A 162 28.06 -5.81 -4.87
N VAL A 163 27.15 -6.78 -4.74
CA VAL A 163 27.37 -8.02 -3.96
C VAL A 163 28.54 -8.82 -4.52
N PHE A 164 28.66 -8.89 -5.84
CA PHE A 164 29.77 -9.58 -6.50
C PHE A 164 31.14 -8.95 -6.22
N HIS A 165 31.23 -7.62 -6.25
CA HIS A 165 32.50 -6.90 -6.04
C HIS A 165 32.81 -6.67 -4.55
N HIS A 166 31.81 -6.72 -3.68
CA HIS A 166 31.95 -6.48 -2.24
C HIS A 166 31.27 -7.57 -1.38
N PRO A 167 31.62 -8.85 -1.56
CA PRO A 167 30.90 -9.97 -0.93
C PRO A 167 30.92 -9.92 0.61
N PHE A 168 32.07 -9.55 1.18
CA PHE A 168 32.27 -9.45 2.63
C PHE A 168 31.62 -8.21 3.25
N GLU A 169 31.41 -7.14 2.47
CA GLU A 169 30.66 -5.96 2.94
C GLU A 169 29.15 -6.24 2.88
N ALA A 170 28.70 -6.88 1.79
CA ALA A 170 27.30 -7.17 1.54
C ALA A 170 26.65 -8.04 2.62
N THR A 171 27.39 -9.00 3.17
CA THR A 171 26.83 -10.02 4.07
C THR A 171 27.79 -10.36 5.22
N GLU A 172 27.27 -10.57 6.43
CA GLU A 172 28.07 -11.04 7.55
C GLU A 172 28.38 -12.52 7.35
N ARG A 173 29.50 -12.82 6.67
CA ARG A 173 30.03 -14.19 6.47
C ARG A 173 29.00 -15.18 5.93
N LEU A 174 28.73 -15.12 4.63
CA LEU A 174 28.10 -16.23 3.92
C LEU A 174 29.17 -17.23 3.46
N ASP A 175 28.87 -18.53 3.54
CA ASP A 175 29.60 -19.54 2.80
C ASP A 175 29.36 -19.39 1.29
N ARG A 176 30.09 -20.16 0.46
CA ARG A 176 30.02 -20.04 -1.00
C ARG A 176 28.64 -20.39 -1.57
N GLU A 177 27.89 -21.27 -0.90
CA GLU A 177 26.57 -21.73 -1.35
C GLU A 177 25.52 -20.64 -1.07
N GLN A 178 25.52 -20.09 0.13
CA GLN A 178 24.65 -18.98 0.51
C GLN A 178 24.88 -17.73 -0.34
N PHE A 179 26.13 -17.49 -0.78
CA PHE A 179 26.44 -16.41 -1.71
C PHE A 179 25.85 -16.64 -3.10
N ALA A 180 25.93 -17.87 -3.62
CA ALA A 180 25.34 -18.23 -4.91
C ALA A 180 23.80 -18.10 -4.87
N ASP A 181 23.16 -18.59 -3.80
CA ASP A 181 21.72 -18.48 -3.59
C ASP A 181 21.26 -17.02 -3.49
N LEU A 182 22.04 -16.16 -2.83
CA LEU A 182 21.75 -14.73 -2.79
C LEU A 182 21.80 -14.10 -4.18
N LEU A 183 22.81 -14.44 -4.99
CA LEU A 183 22.92 -13.93 -6.36
C LEU A 183 21.79 -14.44 -7.27
N LEU A 184 21.35 -15.69 -7.09
CA LEU A 184 20.19 -16.27 -7.77
C LEU A 184 18.90 -15.59 -7.34
N THR A 185 18.69 -15.40 -6.03
CA THR A 185 17.52 -14.71 -5.48
C THR A 185 17.40 -13.26 -5.98
N ILE A 186 18.52 -12.57 -6.20
CA ILE A 186 18.52 -11.24 -6.82
C ILE A 186 18.15 -11.34 -8.31
N GLY A 187 18.58 -12.40 -8.99
CA GLY A 187 18.31 -12.66 -10.41
C GLY A 187 16.86 -13.04 -10.72
N ASP A 188 16.23 -13.86 -9.87
CA ASP A 188 14.85 -14.36 -10.05
C ASP A 188 13.77 -13.32 -9.73
N ARG A 189 14.14 -12.17 -9.12
CA ARG A 189 13.23 -11.04 -8.87
C ARG A 189 13.11 -10.06 -10.06
N LEU A 190 13.35 -10.55 -11.28
CA LEU A 190 13.23 -9.84 -12.55
C LEU A 190 12.09 -10.42 -13.37
#